data_AF-A0A7J9WH79-F1
#
_entry.id   AF-A0A7J9WH79-F1
#
_cell.length_a   1.000
_cell.length_b   1.000
_cell.length_c   1.000
_cell.angle_alpha   90.00
_cell.angle_beta   90.00
_cell.angle_gamma   90.00
#
_symmetry.space_group_name_H-M   'P 1'
#
loop_
_entity.id
_entity.type
_entity.pdbx_description
1 polymer ?
#
loop_
_entity_poly.entity_id
_entity_poly.type
_entity_poly.pdbx_seq_one_letter_code
_entity_poly.pdbx_strand_id
1 'polypeptide(L)'
;MRYVSITYHGQYFIVDRESHLTPGKVSVRGTGVGQDTIFERIELGDNQVAFRTLDGRYLSAVTHQGPSPGALHAYAGERGPAQTFLEVWLPDDRIALRTHLGTFICAESNGKGDLVINRPEMGEWEKFFYEKPPEELLPKEEQKFDVTTSAQDARTTMDRPSAGGLRGEIFRPPGS
;
A
#
# COMPACT_ATOMS: atom_id res chain seq x y z
N MET A 1 5.35 3.52 4.73
CA MET A 1 4.16 2.92 5.37
C MET A 1 3.40 2.14 4.31
N ARG A 2 3.00 0.90 4.59
CA ARG A 2 2.32 0.03 3.61
C ARG A 2 0.83 0.38 3.46
N TYR A 3 0.13 0.55 4.57
CA TYR A 3 -1.30 0.92 4.58
C TYR A 3 -1.46 2.35 5.08
N VAL A 4 -2.31 3.11 4.41
CA VAL A 4 -2.56 4.53 4.67
C VAL A 4 -4.04 4.85 4.56
N SER A 5 -4.48 5.79 5.38
CA SER A 5 -5.75 6.48 5.19
C SER A 5 -5.45 7.91 4.77
N ILE A 6 -6.13 8.38 3.73
CA ILE A 6 -5.96 9.74 3.21
C ILE A 6 -7.02 10.62 3.84
N THR A 7 -6.61 11.70 4.50
CA THR A 7 -7.49 12.61 5.22
C THR A 7 -7.44 14.04 4.68
N TYR A 8 -8.56 14.73 4.78
CA TYR A 8 -8.74 16.14 4.45
C TYR A 8 -9.66 16.78 5.50
N HIS A 9 -9.16 17.75 6.28
CA HIS A 9 -9.95 18.42 7.33
C HIS A 9 -10.65 17.46 8.32
N GLY A 10 -10.04 16.30 8.63
CA GLY A 10 -10.61 15.29 9.52
C GLY A 10 -11.67 14.38 8.87
N GLN A 11 -11.77 14.41 7.55
CA GLN A 11 -12.60 13.52 6.76
C GLN A 11 -11.73 12.58 5.92
N TYR A 12 -12.16 11.33 5.79
CA TYR A 12 -11.38 10.31 5.11
C TYR A 12 -11.83 10.10 3.66
N PHE A 13 -10.89 9.67 2.83
CA PHE A 13 -11.20 9.10 1.52
C PHE A 13 -11.93 7.78 1.76
N ILE A 14 -13.17 7.67 1.31
CA ILE A 14 -14.01 6.51 1.46
C ILE A 14 -14.47 6.02 0.08
N VAL A 15 -14.40 4.71 -0.15
CA VAL A 15 -14.96 4.08 -1.34
C VAL A 15 -16.46 3.89 -1.13
N ASP A 16 -17.27 4.62 -1.90
CA ASP A 16 -18.71 4.51 -1.89
C ASP A 16 -19.13 3.21 -2.61
N ARG A 17 -19.43 2.17 -1.84
CA ARG A 17 -19.95 0.89 -2.35
C ARG A 17 -21.46 0.79 -2.30
N GLU A 18 -22.11 1.65 -1.52
CA GLU A 18 -23.57 1.62 -1.31
C GLU A 18 -24.32 2.34 -2.44
N SER A 19 -23.69 3.26 -3.17
CA SER A 19 -24.31 3.92 -4.30
C SER A 19 -24.47 2.96 -5.48
N HIS A 20 -25.71 2.56 -5.72
CA HIS A 20 -26.12 1.87 -6.96
C HIS A 20 -25.90 2.70 -8.23
N LEU A 21 -25.70 4.02 -8.10
CA LEU A 21 -25.50 4.94 -9.22
C LEU A 21 -24.03 5.09 -9.63
N THR A 22 -23.10 4.98 -8.66
CA THR A 22 -21.66 5.15 -8.89
C THR A 22 -20.85 4.17 -8.03
N PRO A 23 -20.96 2.86 -8.28
CA PRO A 23 -20.30 1.85 -7.46
C PRO A 23 -18.77 2.04 -7.51
N GLY A 24 -18.17 2.11 -6.32
CA GLY A 24 -16.73 2.25 -6.16
C GLY A 24 -16.23 3.69 -6.34
N LYS A 25 -17.10 4.70 -6.42
CA LYS A 25 -16.65 6.10 -6.45
C LYS A 25 -15.98 6.46 -5.12
N VAL A 26 -14.84 7.12 -5.17
CA VAL A 26 -14.15 7.60 -3.96
C VAL A 26 -14.62 9.01 -3.64
N SER A 27 -15.07 9.19 -2.41
CA SER A 27 -15.55 10.45 -1.87
C SER A 27 -14.70 10.84 -0.66
N VAL A 28 -14.64 12.12 -0.29
CA VAL A 28 -14.14 12.53 1.02
C VAL A 28 -15.34 12.68 1.93
N ARG A 29 -15.62 11.68 2.77
CA ARG A 29 -16.75 11.68 3.71
C ARG A 29 -16.46 10.74 4.88
N GLY A 30 -17.09 11.01 6.02
CA GLY A 30 -16.96 10.19 7.22
C GLY A 30 -15.83 10.63 8.13
N THR A 31 -16.08 10.54 9.44
CA THR A 31 -15.13 10.88 10.52
C THR A 31 -14.49 9.65 11.15
N GLY A 32 -14.87 8.45 10.72
CA GLY A 32 -14.36 7.18 11.23
C GLY A 32 -13.48 6.47 10.20
N VAL A 33 -12.41 5.84 10.69
CA VAL A 33 -11.57 4.96 9.88
C VAL A 33 -12.25 3.59 9.80
N GLY A 34 -12.56 3.15 8.58
CA GLY A 34 -13.13 1.83 8.26
C GLY A 34 -12.32 1.12 7.17
N GLN A 35 -12.63 -0.15 6.88
CA GLN A 35 -11.92 -0.91 5.83
C GLN A 35 -11.97 -0.22 4.45
N ASP A 36 -13.07 0.46 4.13
CA ASP A 36 -13.24 1.22 2.87
C ASP A 36 -12.52 2.58 2.85
N THR A 37 -11.84 2.94 3.94
CA THR A 37 -10.98 4.14 4.05
C THR A 37 -9.49 3.82 4.11
N ILE A 38 -9.15 2.53 4.03
CA ILE A 38 -7.79 2.03 4.11
C ILE A 38 -7.32 1.63 2.72
N PHE A 39 -6.16 2.15 2.34
CA PHE A 39 -5.53 1.86 1.07
C PHE A 39 -4.11 1.36 1.31
N GLU A 40 -3.74 0.28 0.63
CA GLU A 40 -2.35 -0.11 0.48
C GLU A 40 -1.67 0.86 -0.49
N ARG A 41 -0.66 1.58 0.01
CA ARG A 41 0.21 2.45 -0.78
C ARG A 41 1.35 1.60 -1.35
N ILE A 42 1.34 1.43 -2.67
CA ILE A 42 2.32 0.64 -3.40
C ILE A 42 3.27 1.60 -4.11
N GLU A 43 4.55 1.56 -3.75
CA GLU A 43 5.60 2.37 -4.38
C GLU A 43 5.99 1.77 -5.73
N LEU A 44 6.00 2.61 -6.77
CA LEU A 44 6.31 2.19 -8.15
C LEU A 44 7.69 2.67 -8.62
N GLY A 45 8.31 3.62 -7.91
CA GLY A 45 9.51 4.34 -8.34
C GLY A 45 9.18 5.71 -8.93
N ASP A 46 10.18 6.58 -9.10
CA ASP A 46 10.03 7.93 -9.70
C ASP A 46 8.92 8.79 -9.06
N ASN A 47 8.80 8.74 -7.73
CA ASN A 47 7.72 9.40 -6.96
C ASN A 47 6.30 8.97 -7.35
N GLN A 48 6.16 7.84 -8.06
CA GLN A 48 4.87 7.29 -8.42
C GLN A 48 4.41 6.24 -7.40
N VAL A 49 3.11 6.29 -7.13
CA VAL A 49 2.42 5.40 -6.21
C VAL A 49 1.14 4.89 -6.86
N ALA A 50 0.73 3.68 -6.46
CA ALA A 50 -0.62 3.19 -6.69
C ALA A 50 -1.30 2.94 -5.34
N PHE A 51 -2.60 3.13 -5.29
CA PHE A 51 -3.41 2.81 -4.11
C PHE A 51 -4.29 1.62 -4.42
N ARG A 52 -4.24 0.61 -3.55
CA ARG A 52 -5.07 -0.59 -3.65
C ARG A 52 -5.95 -0.71 -2.41
N THR A 53 -7.25 -0.91 -2.60
CA THR A 53 -8.18 -1.18 -1.50
C THR A 53 -7.87 -2.55 -0.89
N LEU A 54 -8.34 -2.78 0.34
CA LEU A 54 -8.17 -4.08 1.00
C LEU A 54 -8.86 -5.25 0.25
N ASP A 55 -9.81 -4.94 -0.63
CA ASP A 55 -10.50 -5.90 -1.53
C ASP A 55 -9.66 -6.26 -2.77
N GLY A 56 -8.51 -5.61 -2.96
CA GLY A 56 -7.62 -5.83 -4.09
C GLY A 56 -7.91 -4.97 -5.33
N ARG A 57 -8.81 -3.97 -5.23
CA ARG A 57 -9.12 -3.04 -6.33
C ARG A 57 -8.19 -1.84 -6.31
N TYR A 58 -7.73 -1.38 -7.47
CA TYR A 58 -6.91 -0.18 -7.59
C TYR A 58 -7.76 1.09 -7.73
N LEU A 59 -7.29 2.17 -7.10
CA LEU A 59 -7.83 3.50 -7.30
C LEU A 59 -7.47 3.96 -8.71
N SER A 60 -8.45 4.52 -9.39
CA SER A 60 -8.43 4.88 -10.79
C SER A 60 -8.90 6.31 -10.93
N ALA A 61 -8.01 7.17 -11.43
CA ALA A 61 -8.33 8.51 -11.87
C ALA A 61 -9.04 8.44 -13.22
N VAL A 62 -10.36 8.62 -13.21
CA VAL A 62 -11.16 8.62 -14.43
C VAL A 62 -11.52 10.06 -14.74
N THR A 63 -10.97 10.60 -15.82
CA THR A 63 -11.45 11.88 -16.38
C THR A 63 -12.40 11.59 -17.51
N HIS A 64 -13.55 12.25 -17.52
CA HIS A 64 -14.43 12.21 -18.67
C HIS A 64 -13.89 13.17 -19.75
N GLN A 65 -13.82 12.70 -20.99
CA GLN A 65 -13.63 13.57 -22.16
C GLN A 65 -14.95 14.33 -22.36
N GLY A 66 -15.18 15.40 -21.58
CA GLY A 66 -16.44 16.15 -21.56
C GLY A 66 -16.46 17.21 -20.45
N PRO A 67 -17.59 17.92 -20.25
CA PRO A 67 -17.71 18.98 -19.24
C PRO A 67 -17.73 18.44 -17.80
N SER A 68 -17.87 17.12 -17.63
CA SER A 68 -17.91 16.50 -16.31
C SER A 68 -16.52 16.49 -15.67
N PRO A 69 -16.38 16.96 -14.42
CA PRO A 69 -15.12 16.82 -13.71
C PRO A 69 -14.74 15.35 -13.61
N GLY A 70 -13.45 15.03 -13.73
CA GLY A 70 -12.97 13.67 -13.48
C GLY A 70 -13.24 13.27 -12.03
N ALA A 71 -13.35 11.97 -11.77
CA ALA A 71 -13.59 11.42 -10.45
C ALA A 71 -12.62 10.26 -10.16
N LEU A 72 -12.43 9.99 -8.87
CA LEU A 72 -11.72 8.81 -8.41
C LEU A 72 -12.67 7.64 -8.26
N HIS A 73 -12.28 6.47 -8.76
CA HIS A 73 -13.04 5.24 -8.64
C HIS A 73 -12.13 4.06 -8.24
N ALA A 74 -12.61 3.12 -7.45
CA ALA A 74 -11.87 1.96 -6.97
C ALA A 74 -12.50 0.64 -7.48
N TYR A 75 -12.47 0.43 -8.80
CA TYR A 75 -12.97 -0.79 -9.44
C TYR A 75 -11.92 -1.55 -10.26
N ALA A 76 -10.74 -0.97 -10.49
CA ALA A 76 -9.75 -1.55 -11.39
C ALA A 76 -9.14 -2.83 -10.78
N GLY A 77 -9.12 -3.93 -11.53
CA GLY A 77 -8.47 -5.17 -11.11
C GLY A 77 -6.96 -5.22 -11.39
N GLU A 78 -6.50 -4.34 -12.27
CA GLU A 78 -5.11 -4.27 -12.72
C GLU A 78 -4.60 -2.84 -12.68
N ARG A 79 -3.28 -2.70 -12.59
CA ARG A 79 -2.60 -1.40 -12.55
C ARG A 79 -2.30 -0.93 -13.97
N GLY A 80 -2.62 0.32 -14.26
CA GLY A 80 -2.27 1.03 -15.49
C GLY A 80 -2.02 2.52 -15.23
N PRO A 81 -1.94 3.34 -16.31
CA PRO A 81 -1.67 4.78 -16.19
C PRO A 81 -2.71 5.51 -15.32
N ALA A 82 -3.99 5.17 -15.49
CA ALA A 82 -5.08 5.74 -14.70
C ALA A 82 -5.03 5.37 -13.21
N GLN A 83 -4.31 4.31 -12.84
CA GLN A 83 -4.15 3.86 -11.45
C GLN A 83 -2.82 4.30 -10.84
N THR A 84 -2.06 5.13 -11.57
CA THR A 84 -0.77 5.63 -11.15
C THR A 84 -0.87 7.12 -10.83
N PHE A 85 -0.33 7.50 -9.68
CA PHE A 85 -0.35 8.85 -9.16
C PHE A 85 1.08 9.27 -8.83
N LEU A 86 1.45 10.48 -9.22
CA LEU A 86 2.67 11.12 -8.74
C LEU A 86 2.38 11.72 -7.36
N GLU A 87 3.14 11.27 -6.38
CA GLU A 87 3.09 11.73 -5.01
C GLU A 87 4.07 12.90 -4.81
N VAL A 88 3.53 14.04 -4.40
CA VAL A 88 4.31 15.25 -4.12
C VAL A 88 4.20 15.54 -2.63
N TRP A 89 5.33 15.49 -1.92
CA TRP A 89 5.42 15.86 -0.51
C TRP A 89 5.64 17.35 -0.34
N LEU A 90 4.83 17.96 0.51
CA LEU A 90 4.93 19.37 0.91
C LEU A 90 5.66 19.48 2.26
N PRO A 91 6.28 20.63 2.57
CA PRO A 91 7.05 20.82 3.80
C PRO A 91 6.22 20.73 5.10
N ASP A 92 4.89 20.88 5.03
CA ASP A 92 3.97 20.81 6.17
C ASP A 92 3.39 19.40 6.42
N ASP A 93 4.11 18.34 6.03
CA ASP A 93 3.66 16.93 6.07
C ASP A 93 2.40 16.64 5.24
N ARG A 94 2.01 17.59 4.39
CA ARG A 94 0.92 17.41 3.42
C ARG A 94 1.42 16.72 2.17
N ILE A 95 0.51 16.05 1.49
CA ILE A 95 0.75 15.42 0.20
C ILE A 95 -0.18 16.03 -0.85
N ALA A 96 0.29 16.09 -2.09
CA ALA A 96 -0.55 16.31 -3.25
C ALA A 96 -0.42 15.10 -4.18
N LEU A 97 -1.54 14.67 -4.75
CA LEU A 97 -1.59 13.52 -5.65
C LEU A 97 -1.93 14.02 -7.05
N ARG A 98 -0.98 13.88 -7.96
CA ARG A 98 -1.13 14.24 -9.37
C ARG A 98 -1.39 12.99 -10.19
N THR A 99 -2.39 13.02 -11.04
CA THR A 99 -2.74 11.90 -11.92
C THR A 99 -1.82 11.87 -13.15
N HIS A 100 -1.80 10.74 -13.87
CA HIS A 100 -1.08 10.60 -15.13
C HIS A 100 -1.44 11.65 -16.20
N LEU A 101 -2.59 12.31 -16.08
CA LEU A 101 -3.05 13.37 -16.99
C LEU A 101 -2.48 14.74 -16.63
N GLY A 102 -1.68 14.81 -15.57
CA GLY A 102 -1.07 16.03 -15.10
C GLY A 102 -1.97 16.90 -14.23
N THR A 103 -3.19 16.46 -13.92
CA THR A 103 -4.15 17.12 -13.03
C THR A 103 -4.05 16.61 -11.60
N PHE A 104 -4.41 17.44 -10.63
CA PHE A 104 -4.43 17.10 -9.21
C PHE A 104 -5.80 16.64 -8.75
N ILE A 105 -5.80 15.80 -7.71
CA ILE A 105 -7.01 15.41 -6.98
C ILE A 105 -7.39 16.56 -6.05
N CYS A 106 -8.61 17.06 -6.19
CA CYS A 106 -9.17 18.17 -5.42
C CYS A 106 -10.37 17.69 -4.60
N ALA A 107 -10.39 18.03 -3.30
CA ALA A 107 -11.57 17.85 -2.46
C ALA A 107 -12.50 19.06 -2.60
N GLU A 108 -13.45 18.99 -3.54
CA GLU A 108 -14.40 20.07 -3.79
C GLU A 108 -15.46 20.13 -2.67
N SER A 109 -16.11 21.29 -2.54
CA SER A 109 -17.16 21.56 -1.52
C SER A 109 -16.68 21.37 -0.07
N ASN A 110 -15.47 21.83 0.28
CA ASN A 110 -14.91 21.71 1.64
C ASN A 110 -14.89 20.26 2.17
N GLY A 111 -14.68 19.27 1.31
CA GLY A 111 -14.72 17.86 1.73
C GLY A 111 -16.13 17.31 1.98
N LYS A 112 -17.20 17.99 1.55
CA LYS A 112 -18.58 17.52 1.75
C LYS A 112 -19.11 16.58 0.67
N GLY A 113 -18.29 16.11 -0.27
CA GLY A 113 -18.76 14.98 -1.05
C GLY A 113 -17.93 14.42 -2.17
N ASP A 114 -17.21 15.24 -2.92
CA ASP A 114 -16.74 14.80 -4.22
C ASP A 114 -15.26 15.12 -4.39
N LEU A 115 -14.51 14.07 -4.74
CA LEU A 115 -13.15 14.20 -5.23
C LEU A 115 -13.21 14.43 -6.72
N VAL A 116 -12.74 15.61 -7.13
CA VAL A 116 -12.71 16.02 -8.53
C VAL A 116 -11.29 16.07 -9.05
N ILE A 117 -11.14 15.67 -10.31
CA ILE A 117 -9.87 15.63 -11.05
C ILE A 117 -9.99 16.62 -12.20
N ASN A 118 -9.84 17.90 -11.89
CA ASN A 118 -10.02 18.98 -12.86
C ASN A 118 -9.00 20.13 -12.73
N ARG A 119 -8.12 20.11 -11.72
CA ARG A 119 -7.20 21.21 -11.44
C ARG A 119 -5.81 20.97 -12.05
N PRO A 120 -5.27 21.91 -12.85
CA PRO A 120 -3.89 21.84 -13.34
C PRO A 120 -2.87 22.30 -12.29
N GLU A 121 -3.30 23.04 -11.26
CA GLU A 121 -2.44 23.64 -10.24
C GLU A 121 -2.86 23.20 -8.83
N MET A 122 -1.88 23.14 -7.94
CA MET A 122 -2.07 22.80 -6.52
C MET A 122 -2.51 24.05 -5.73
N GLY A 123 -3.67 23.97 -5.09
CA GLY A 123 -4.18 24.94 -4.12
C GLY A 123 -4.30 24.31 -2.73
N GLU A 124 -5.08 24.93 -1.85
CA GLU A 124 -5.31 24.39 -0.50
C GLU A 124 -6.16 23.11 -0.51
N TRP A 125 -7.01 22.92 -1.52
CA TRP A 125 -7.97 21.81 -1.59
C TRP A 125 -7.40 20.54 -2.22
N GLU A 126 -6.17 20.62 -2.75
CA GLU A 126 -5.42 19.51 -3.34
C GLU A 126 -4.35 18.94 -2.39
N LYS A 127 -4.36 19.37 -1.13
CA LYS A 127 -3.41 18.98 -0.10
C LYS A 127 -4.07 18.09 0.95
N PHE A 128 -3.54 16.89 1.12
CA PHE A 128 -4.06 15.86 2.03
C PHE A 128 -3.02 15.46 3.06
N PHE A 129 -3.41 14.65 4.04
CA PHE A 129 -2.46 13.99 4.93
C PHE A 129 -2.58 12.47 4.83
N TYR A 130 -1.47 11.78 5.07
CA TYR A 130 -1.50 10.37 5.36
C TYR A 130 -1.64 10.14 6.86
N GLU A 131 -2.63 9.35 7.22
CA GLU A 131 -2.79 8.83 8.57
C GLU A 131 -2.55 7.33 8.59
N LYS A 132 -1.94 6.85 9.68
CA LYS A 132 -1.79 5.42 9.92
C LYS A 132 -3.16 4.87 10.37
N PRO A 133 -3.77 3.94 9.62
CA PRO A 133 -5.02 3.32 10.06
C PRO A 133 -4.81 2.46 11.31
N PRO A 134 -5.86 2.23 12.12
CA PRO A 134 -5.77 1.38 13.30
C PRO A 134 -5.44 -0.05 12.89
N GLU A 135 -4.49 -0.66 13.60
CA GLU A 135 -3.98 -2.00 13.29
C GLU A 135 -5.06 -3.10 13.36
N GLU A 136 -6.16 -2.84 14.08
CA GLU A 136 -7.32 -3.73 14.16
C GLU A 136 -8.04 -3.92 12.82
N LEU A 137 -8.05 -2.90 11.97
CA LEU A 137 -8.76 -2.92 10.68
C LEU A 137 -7.86 -3.36 9.52
N LEU A 138 -6.57 -3.49 9.76
CA LEU A 138 -5.64 -3.99 8.77
C LEU A 138 -5.90 -5.48 8.52
N PRO A 139 -5.72 -5.96 7.29
CA PRO A 139 -5.70 -7.39 7.05
C PRO A 139 -4.62 -7.96 7.97
N LYS A 140 -5.01 -8.90 8.83
CA LYS A 140 -4.06 -9.67 9.63
C LYS A 140 -3.23 -10.45 8.63
N GLU A 141 -2.12 -9.89 8.16
CA GLU A 141 -1.08 -10.69 7.53
C GLU A 141 -0.83 -11.83 8.50
N GLU A 142 -1.03 -13.05 8.01
CA GLU A 142 -0.60 -14.27 8.67
C GLU A 142 0.79 -13.98 9.22
N GLN A 143 0.92 -13.96 10.56
CA GLN A 143 2.16 -13.71 11.26
C GLN A 143 3.14 -14.84 10.92
N LYS A 144 3.71 -14.84 9.72
CA LYS A 144 4.94 -15.58 9.42
C LYS A 144 6.07 -14.72 9.96
N PHE A 145 6.16 -14.78 11.29
CA PHE A 145 7.38 -14.47 12.02
C PHE A 145 8.53 -15.22 11.38
N ASP A 146 9.57 -14.46 11.06
CA ASP A 146 10.94 -14.90 10.84
C ASP A 146 11.33 -16.07 11.77
N VAL A 147 11.55 -17.24 11.18
CA VAL A 147 12.55 -18.20 11.68
C VAL A 147 13.54 -18.39 10.55
N THR A 148 14.64 -17.64 10.60
CA THR A 148 16.00 -18.19 10.66
C THR A 148 16.95 -16.99 10.70
N THR A 149 17.28 -16.53 11.90
CA THR A 149 18.55 -15.84 12.15
C THR A 149 19.23 -16.54 13.32
N SER A 150 20.40 -17.09 13.00
CA SER A 150 21.53 -17.34 13.89
C SER A 150 21.35 -18.37 15.00
N ALA A 151 21.67 -19.64 14.69
CA ALA A 151 22.14 -20.57 15.71
C ALA A 151 23.61 -20.23 16.02
N GLN A 152 23.80 -19.89 17.29
CA GLN A 152 24.98 -19.32 17.92
C GLN A 152 26.25 -20.18 17.84
N ASP A 153 27.36 -19.46 17.91
CA ASP A 153 28.69 -19.90 18.27
C ASP A 153 28.75 -20.60 19.66
N ALA A 154 29.83 -21.37 19.84
CA ALA A 154 30.46 -21.81 21.09
C ALA A 154 29.96 -23.07 21.86
N ARG A 155 30.72 -24.17 21.65
CA ARG A 155 31.44 -25.01 22.63
C ARG A 155 30.75 -25.38 23.96
N THR A 156 30.71 -26.69 24.25
CA THR A 156 31.41 -27.30 25.43
C THR A 156 31.27 -28.83 25.43
N THR A 157 32.42 -29.46 25.66
CA THR A 157 32.76 -30.85 26.02
C THR A 157 31.74 -31.62 26.87
N MET A 158 31.52 -32.90 26.58
CA MET A 158 31.79 -33.98 27.55
C MET A 158 31.86 -35.38 26.91
N ASP A 159 32.92 -36.05 27.32
CA ASP A 159 33.39 -37.40 27.10
C ASP A 159 32.40 -38.50 27.56
N ARG A 160 32.32 -39.62 26.81
CA ARG A 160 32.22 -40.98 27.40
C ARG A 160 32.57 -42.08 26.37
N PRO A 161 33.11 -43.24 26.80
CA PRO A 161 34.00 -44.07 25.98
C PRO A 161 33.39 -45.40 25.48
N SER A 162 34.14 -46.00 24.52
CA SER A 162 34.34 -47.45 24.26
C SER A 162 33.17 -48.35 23.84
N ALA A 163 33.28 -48.96 22.65
CA ALA A 163 33.70 -50.36 22.43
C ALA A 163 33.07 -51.03 21.18
N GLY A 164 33.89 -51.76 20.43
CA GLY A 164 33.49 -52.79 19.45
C GLY A 164 33.15 -52.23 18.06
N GLY A 165 33.89 -52.47 16.99
CA GLY A 165 34.61 -53.67 16.60
C GLY A 165 33.99 -54.18 15.31
N LEU A 166 34.76 -54.21 14.22
CA LEU A 166 34.82 -55.25 13.17
C LEU A 166 35.35 -54.66 11.85
N ARG A 167 36.52 -55.20 11.46
CA ARG A 167 36.89 -55.69 10.11
C ARG A 167 36.36 -54.87 8.93
N GLY A 168 37.15 -54.17 8.12
CA GLY A 168 38.49 -54.49 7.65
C GLY A 168 38.39 -54.78 6.17
N GLU A 169 38.66 -53.79 5.31
CA GLU A 169 38.85 -54.02 3.87
C GLU A 169 39.89 -53.04 3.31
N ILE A 170 41.11 -53.58 3.28
CA ILE A 170 42.15 -53.49 2.25
C ILE A 170 41.83 -52.57 1.05
N PHE A 171 42.54 -51.44 0.93
CA PHE A 171 42.99 -50.95 -0.37
C PHE A 171 44.42 -50.41 -0.26
N ARG A 172 45.29 -50.98 -1.09
CA ARG A 172 46.74 -50.76 -1.16
C ARG A 172 47.08 -49.49 -1.97
N PRO A 173 48.34 -48.99 -1.90
CA PRO A 173 48.72 -47.56 -1.93
C PRO A 173 49.07 -47.00 -3.32
N PRO A 174 49.36 -45.68 -3.43
CA PRO A 174 49.79 -45.04 -4.67
C PRO A 174 51.32 -45.09 -4.87
N GLY A 175 51.75 -45.01 -6.14
CA GLY A 175 53.13 -44.84 -6.59
C GLY A 175 53.22 -45.28 -8.07
N SER A 176 53.78 -44.53 -9.01
CA SER A 176 54.69 -43.38 -8.99
C SER A 176 54.43 -42.50 -10.22
#